data_AF-R7U390-F1
#
_entry.id   AF-R7U390-F1
#
_cell.length_a   1.000
_cell.length_b   1.000
_cell.length_c   1.000
_cell.angle_alpha   90.00
_cell.angle_beta   90.00
_cell.angle_gamma   90.00
#
_symmetry.space_group_name_H-M   'P 1'
#
loop_
_entity.id
_entity.type
_entity.pdbx_description
1 polymer ?
#
loop_
_entity_poly.entity_id
_entity_poly.type
_entity_poly.pdbx_seq_one_letter_code
_entity_poly.pdbx_strand_id
1 'polypeptide(L)'
;MSRPASRKSSGKKSGSAKTPKKMIFELTEENEKLTLELNTLKQLTQEQQDRLDLLTTKLMGAVDKKEFGINDNTDHRLVSIEMLMEMLNKLLVRKQIHDVSVESRVEELETRVTEMSMELAKLTKKNLAYEMGLEDVLKMDSVEQVRDKVYGLQLIAGQAFHSFSASDPSSDSLFLVKGVDQSPDSPAQKSLESARQLNLIPPPRKQPGETHIRNMHRDLRMYVMKEMSTLKSSGADWRMFASRVGMEDSEIQELLALKLQCPMGRVFAVWSESSSATVRLLHRHLMSPQLRYTLLGKRVADFYHVD
;
A
#
# COMPACT_ATOMS: atom_id res chain seq x y z
N MET A 1 -63.09 -82.06 48.84
CA MET A 1 -62.44 -81.54 47.63
C MET A 1 -61.77 -80.21 47.97
N SER A 2 -60.58 -79.97 47.37
CA SER A 2 -59.87 -78.69 47.17
C SER A 2 -59.08 -78.04 48.33
N ARG A 3 -57.73 -78.15 48.21
CA ARG A 3 -56.66 -77.21 48.66
C ARG A 3 -56.62 -75.96 47.73
N PRO A 4 -55.75 -74.90 47.89
CA PRO A 4 -54.66 -74.62 48.86
C PRO A 4 -54.51 -73.14 49.36
N ALA A 5 -53.59 -72.97 50.34
CA ALA A 5 -52.59 -71.88 50.58
C ALA A 5 -52.99 -70.42 50.91
N SER A 6 -52.54 -69.94 52.09
CA SER A 6 -51.80 -68.65 52.16
C SER A 6 -50.87 -68.59 53.38
N ARG A 7 -49.65 -68.07 53.16
CA ARG A 7 -48.59 -67.76 54.14
C ARG A 7 -48.99 -66.60 55.06
N LYS A 8 -48.42 -66.54 56.27
CA LYS A 8 -47.77 -65.33 56.82
C LYS A 8 -46.94 -65.67 58.07
N SER A 9 -45.62 -65.73 57.88
CA SER A 9 -44.62 -65.68 58.95
C SER A 9 -44.47 -64.22 59.41
N SER A 10 -44.93 -63.89 60.62
CA SER A 10 -44.74 -62.55 61.19
C SER A 10 -43.31 -62.39 61.69
N GLY A 11 -42.63 -61.37 61.16
CA GLY A 11 -41.22 -61.09 61.35
C GLY A 11 -40.77 -60.88 62.79
N LYS A 12 -39.60 -61.43 63.08
CA LYS A 12 -38.63 -60.83 63.98
C LYS A 12 -37.25 -61.27 63.52
N LYS A 13 -36.56 -60.38 62.82
CA LYS A 13 -35.10 -60.35 62.72
C LYS A 13 -34.66 -59.02 62.12
N SER A 14 -34.23 -58.14 63.02
CA SER A 14 -33.02 -57.32 62.92
C SER A 14 -32.43 -57.17 61.50
N GLY A 15 -32.67 -56.01 60.88
CA GLY A 15 -31.96 -55.55 59.70
C GLY A 15 -31.19 -54.28 60.06
N SER A 16 -29.94 -54.48 60.50
CA SER A 16 -28.88 -53.49 60.71
C SER A 16 -28.96 -52.27 59.78
N ALA A 17 -29.14 -51.08 60.37
CA ALA A 17 -28.86 -49.80 59.73
C ALA A 17 -27.38 -49.73 59.29
N LYS A 18 -27.12 -49.89 57.99
CA LYS A 18 -25.80 -49.68 57.35
C LYS A 18 -25.96 -48.73 56.17
N THR A 19 -26.24 -47.46 56.43
CA THR A 19 -26.30 -46.42 55.37
C THR A 19 -25.92 -44.97 55.74
N PRO A 20 -25.37 -44.60 56.93
CA PRO A 20 -24.90 -43.23 57.12
C PRO A 20 -23.46 -43.01 56.60
N LYS A 21 -22.55 -44.00 56.74
CA LYS A 21 -21.12 -43.78 56.48
C LYS A 21 -20.76 -43.59 54.99
N LYS A 22 -21.44 -44.30 54.07
CA LYS A 22 -21.16 -44.20 52.64
C LYS A 22 -21.64 -42.87 52.05
N MET A 23 -22.82 -42.42 52.49
CA MET A 23 -23.38 -41.13 52.12
C MET A 23 -22.58 -39.96 52.71
N ILE A 24 -22.08 -40.10 53.95
CA ILE A 24 -21.15 -39.14 54.55
C ILE A 24 -19.85 -39.06 53.74
N PHE A 25 -19.30 -40.20 53.30
CA PHE A 25 -18.08 -40.24 52.50
C PHE A 25 -18.25 -39.55 51.13
N GLU A 26 -19.34 -39.86 50.43
CA GLU A 26 -19.69 -39.22 49.14
C GLU A 26 -19.90 -37.71 49.30
N LEU A 27 -20.57 -37.26 50.38
CA LEU A 27 -20.76 -35.84 50.69
C LEU A 27 -19.46 -35.11 51.10
N THR A 28 -18.52 -35.80 51.74
CA THR A 28 -17.19 -35.21 52.04
C THR A 28 -16.36 -35.06 50.78
N GLU A 29 -16.37 -36.07 49.89
CA GLU A 29 -15.65 -36.01 48.62
C GLU A 29 -16.22 -34.92 47.70
N GLU A 30 -17.54 -34.78 47.66
CA GLU A 30 -18.22 -33.71 46.91
C GLU A 30 -17.94 -32.32 47.52
N ASN A 31 -17.91 -32.17 48.84
CA ASN A 31 -17.52 -30.91 49.49
C ASN A 31 -16.06 -30.55 49.21
N GLU A 32 -15.13 -31.52 49.25
CA GLU A 32 -13.72 -31.29 48.92
C GLU A 32 -13.58 -30.83 47.47
N LYS A 33 -14.31 -31.46 46.54
CA LYS A 33 -14.34 -31.08 45.13
C LYS A 33 -14.92 -29.68 44.93
N LEU A 34 -16.06 -29.37 45.55
CA LEU A 34 -16.67 -28.04 45.47
C LEU A 34 -15.78 -26.96 46.10
N THR A 35 -15.05 -27.29 47.16
CA THR A 35 -14.12 -26.35 47.79
C THR A 35 -12.93 -26.06 46.88
N LEU A 36 -12.40 -27.09 46.21
CA LEU A 36 -11.37 -26.95 45.18
C LEU A 36 -11.86 -26.08 44.02
N GLU A 37 -13.07 -26.34 43.51
CA GLU A 37 -13.67 -25.59 42.39
C GLU A 37 -13.98 -24.12 42.77
N LEU A 38 -14.42 -23.89 44.00
CA LEU A 38 -14.65 -22.54 44.52
C LEU A 38 -13.32 -21.78 44.66
N ASN A 39 -12.26 -22.44 45.09
CA ASN A 39 -10.92 -21.84 45.18
C ASN A 39 -10.34 -21.52 43.79
N THR A 40 -10.51 -22.41 42.80
CA THR A 40 -10.05 -22.13 41.42
C THR A 40 -10.84 -20.99 40.79
N LEU A 41 -12.17 -20.94 40.98
CA LEU A 41 -13.00 -19.84 40.49
C LEU A 41 -12.64 -18.50 41.16
N LYS A 42 -12.37 -18.49 42.47
CA LYS A 42 -11.89 -17.30 43.17
C LYS A 42 -10.56 -16.82 42.60
N GLN A 43 -9.62 -17.73 42.35
CA GLN A 43 -8.32 -17.40 41.78
C GLN A 43 -8.46 -16.83 40.36
N LEU A 44 -9.31 -17.44 39.52
CA LEU A 44 -9.58 -16.95 38.16
C LEU A 44 -10.24 -15.56 38.17
N THR A 45 -11.19 -15.35 39.09
CA THR A 45 -11.86 -14.05 39.25
C THR A 45 -10.87 -12.97 39.66
N GLN A 46 -9.97 -13.28 40.60
CA GLN A 46 -8.91 -12.36 41.00
C GLN A 46 -7.98 -12.02 39.83
N GLU A 47 -7.56 -13.02 39.06
CA GLU A 47 -6.68 -12.81 37.90
C GLU A 47 -7.35 -11.95 36.81
N GLN A 48 -8.65 -12.17 36.56
CA GLN A 48 -9.41 -11.32 35.64
C GLN A 48 -9.54 -9.89 36.15
N GLN A 49 -9.74 -9.70 37.45
CA GLN A 49 -9.80 -8.38 38.08
C GLN A 49 -8.45 -7.64 37.94
N ASP A 50 -7.33 -8.32 38.19
CA ASP A 50 -5.98 -7.76 38.06
C ASP A 50 -5.68 -7.35 36.60
N ARG A 51 -6.12 -8.17 35.62
CA ARG A 51 -6.00 -7.84 34.20
C ARG A 51 -6.85 -6.63 33.81
N LEU A 52 -8.07 -6.55 34.33
CA LEU A 52 -8.97 -5.42 34.09
C LEU A 52 -8.39 -4.13 34.69
N ASP A 53 -7.88 -4.17 35.91
CA ASP A 53 -7.23 -3.03 36.58
C ASP A 53 -6.02 -2.53 35.75
N LEU A 54 -5.20 -3.46 35.24
CA LEU A 54 -4.06 -3.11 34.38
C LEU A 54 -4.49 -2.47 33.06
N LEU A 55 -5.49 -3.03 32.38
CA LEU A 55 -6.04 -2.50 31.13
C LEU A 55 -6.62 -1.10 31.33
N THR A 56 -7.41 -0.92 32.39
CA THR A 56 -8.03 0.34 32.78
C THR A 56 -6.97 1.41 33.04
N THR A 57 -5.92 1.07 33.78
CA THR A 57 -4.79 1.97 34.06
C THR A 57 -4.09 2.40 32.77
N LYS A 58 -3.82 1.45 31.86
CA LYS A 58 -3.18 1.76 30.57
C LYS A 58 -4.06 2.64 29.67
N LEU A 59 -5.35 2.33 29.59
CA LEU A 59 -6.32 3.11 28.82
C LEU A 59 -6.37 4.55 29.34
N MET A 60 -6.56 4.74 30.64
CA MET A 60 -6.64 6.06 31.25
C MET A 60 -5.33 6.86 31.21
N GLY A 61 -4.18 6.19 31.11
CA GLY A 61 -2.91 6.84 30.83
C GLY A 61 -2.74 7.29 29.38
N ALA A 62 -3.49 6.70 28.44
CA ALA A 62 -3.38 6.97 27.01
C ALA A 62 -4.44 7.94 26.47
N VAL A 63 -5.55 8.16 27.19
CA VAL A 63 -6.59 9.13 26.82
C VAL A 63 -6.50 10.43 27.62
N ASP A 64 -7.05 11.51 27.05
CA ASP A 64 -7.30 12.73 27.81
C ASP A 64 -8.54 12.53 28.69
N LYS A 65 -8.29 12.37 29.99
CA LYS A 65 -9.33 12.09 31.01
C LYS A 65 -10.42 13.16 31.04
N LYS A 66 -10.11 14.42 30.69
CA LYS A 66 -11.09 15.52 30.67
C LYS A 66 -12.20 15.29 29.65
N GLU A 67 -11.88 14.64 28.54
CA GLU A 67 -12.84 14.36 27.47
C GLU A 67 -13.90 13.34 27.89
N PHE A 68 -13.63 12.55 28.93
CA PHE A 68 -14.53 11.54 29.48
C PHE A 68 -15.12 11.96 30.83
N GLY A 69 -14.91 13.23 31.24
CA GLY A 69 -15.37 13.74 32.54
C GLY A 69 -14.68 13.10 33.74
N ILE A 70 -13.49 12.52 33.55
CA ILE A 70 -12.73 11.82 34.58
C ILE A 70 -11.73 12.78 35.22
N ASN A 71 -11.81 12.92 36.55
CA ASN A 71 -10.84 13.66 37.33
C ASN A 71 -9.55 12.86 37.50
N ASP A 72 -8.41 13.53 37.69
CA ASP A 72 -7.12 12.86 37.84
C ASP A 72 -7.03 11.92 39.06
N ASN A 73 -7.88 12.14 40.07
CA ASN A 73 -7.96 11.33 41.29
C ASN A 73 -9.05 10.25 41.23
N THR A 74 -9.66 9.99 40.08
CA THR A 74 -10.73 8.99 39.97
C THR A 74 -10.14 7.59 40.13
N ASP A 75 -10.68 6.83 41.08
CA ASP A 75 -10.32 5.42 41.24
C ASP A 75 -10.66 4.68 39.95
N HIS A 76 -9.65 4.02 39.39
CA HIS A 76 -9.71 3.30 38.13
C HIS A 76 -10.76 2.18 38.18
N ARG A 77 -11.02 1.64 39.38
CA ARG A 77 -12.01 0.58 39.62
C ARG A 77 -13.47 1.04 39.49
N LEU A 78 -13.72 2.35 39.47
CA LEU A 78 -15.06 2.92 39.35
C LEU A 78 -15.45 3.26 37.91
N VAL A 79 -14.54 3.05 36.95
CA VAL A 79 -14.79 3.33 35.54
C VAL A 79 -15.62 2.19 34.94
N SER A 80 -16.76 2.53 34.33
CA SER A 80 -17.63 1.51 33.71
C SER A 80 -16.98 0.91 32.46
N ILE A 81 -17.37 -0.33 32.14
CA ILE A 81 -16.92 -1.01 30.93
C ILE A 81 -17.34 -0.25 29.66
N GLU A 82 -18.52 0.38 29.63
CA GLU A 82 -18.92 1.19 28.48
C GLU A 82 -17.97 2.36 28.24
N MET A 83 -17.56 3.04 29.32
CA MET A 83 -16.61 4.15 29.24
C MET A 83 -15.23 3.66 28.74
N LEU A 84 -14.75 2.51 29.22
CA LEU A 84 -13.50 1.91 28.74
C LEU A 84 -13.56 1.55 27.25
N MET A 85 -14.69 1.04 26.78
CA MET A 85 -14.91 0.75 25.36
C MET A 85 -14.94 2.03 24.52
N GLU A 86 -15.54 3.11 25.02
CA GLU A 86 -15.55 4.41 24.36
C GLU A 86 -14.13 5.00 24.24
N MET A 87 -13.35 4.95 25.32
CA MET A 87 -11.93 5.34 25.31
C MET A 87 -11.13 4.55 24.29
N LEU A 88 -11.30 3.23 24.26
CA LEU A 88 -10.62 2.35 23.32
C LEU A 88 -10.97 2.70 21.87
N ASN A 89 -12.26 2.86 21.56
CA ASN A 89 -12.72 3.24 20.23
C ASN A 89 -12.12 4.58 19.80
N LYS A 90 -12.07 5.57 20.70
CA LYS A 90 -11.49 6.88 20.39
C LYS A 90 -9.99 6.79 20.10
N LEU A 91 -9.25 5.99 20.87
CA LEU A 91 -7.83 5.74 20.59
C LEU A 91 -7.60 5.04 19.25
N LEU A 92 -8.43 4.06 18.91
CA LEU A 92 -8.36 3.38 17.62
C LEU A 92 -8.59 4.34 16.46
N VAL A 93 -9.60 5.21 16.56
CA VAL A 93 -9.87 6.24 15.55
C VAL A 93 -8.72 7.24 15.45
N ARG A 94 -8.19 7.75 16.57
CA ARG A 94 -7.03 8.66 16.56
C ARG A 94 -5.81 8.02 15.91
N LYS A 95 -5.52 6.77 16.25
CA LYS A 95 -4.41 6.02 15.64
C LYS A 95 -4.62 5.87 14.14
N GLN A 96 -5.82 5.52 13.70
CA GLN A 96 -6.13 5.40 12.27
C GLN A 96 -5.95 6.72 11.53
N ILE A 97 -6.43 7.84 12.08
CA ILE A 97 -6.25 9.18 11.49
C ILE A 97 -4.77 9.55 11.42
N HIS A 98 -4.02 9.31 12.49
CA HIS A 98 -2.59 9.55 12.54
C HIS A 98 -1.84 8.70 11.51
N ASP A 99 -2.15 7.41 11.41
CA ASP A 99 -1.51 6.50 10.45
C ASP A 99 -1.77 6.94 9.00
N VAL A 100 -3.01 7.33 8.67
CA VAL A 100 -3.35 7.91 7.35
C VAL A 100 -2.61 9.23 7.11
N SER A 101 -2.49 10.08 8.12
CA SER A 101 -1.75 11.34 8.01
C SER A 101 -0.25 11.12 7.78
N VAL A 102 0.35 10.15 8.47
CA VAL A 102 1.76 9.79 8.30
C VAL A 102 1.98 9.16 6.93
N GLU A 103 1.11 8.24 6.50
CA GLU A 103 1.18 7.62 5.17
C GLU A 103 1.10 8.68 4.06
N SER A 104 0.15 9.63 4.16
CA SER A 104 0.06 10.75 3.23
C SER A 104 1.32 11.61 3.23
N ARG A 105 1.92 11.86 4.39
CA ARG A 105 3.15 12.67 4.49
C ARG A 105 4.36 11.94 3.91
N VAL A 106 4.47 10.64 4.16
CA VAL A 106 5.53 9.79 3.57
C VAL A 106 5.39 9.80 2.05
N GLU A 107 4.19 9.60 1.53
CA GLU A 107 3.91 9.62 0.09
C GLU A 107 4.30 10.96 -0.57
N GLU A 108 3.97 12.09 0.07
CA GLU A 108 4.36 13.42 -0.40
C GLU A 108 5.88 13.56 -0.46
N LEU A 109 6.58 13.17 0.61
CA LEU A 109 8.04 13.24 0.68
C LEU A 109 8.70 12.32 -0.35
N GLU A 110 8.19 11.11 -0.54
CA GLU A 110 8.70 10.18 -1.57
C GLU A 110 8.51 10.76 -2.98
N THR A 111 7.35 11.36 -3.24
CA THR A 111 7.08 12.01 -4.53
C THR A 111 8.04 13.19 -4.76
N ARG A 112 8.26 14.03 -3.74
CA ARG A 112 9.19 15.15 -3.85
C ARG A 112 10.64 14.68 -4.09
N VAL A 113 11.06 13.59 -3.46
CA VAL A 113 12.38 12.99 -3.71
C VAL A 113 12.49 12.48 -5.15
N THR A 114 11.43 11.85 -5.69
CA THR A 114 11.40 11.43 -7.09
C THR A 114 11.51 12.61 -8.05
N GLU A 115 10.73 13.67 -7.82
CA GLU A 115 10.77 14.92 -8.60
C GLU A 115 12.18 15.55 -8.58
N MET A 116 12.77 15.74 -7.40
CA MET A 116 14.12 16.31 -7.28
C MET A 116 15.18 15.42 -7.96
N SER A 117 15.03 14.10 -7.89
CA SER A 117 15.93 13.17 -8.59
C SER A 117 15.83 13.33 -10.11
N MET A 118 14.62 13.55 -10.63
CA MET A 118 14.39 13.82 -12.04
C MET A 118 14.98 15.17 -12.46
N GLU A 119 14.75 16.23 -11.67
CA GLU A 119 15.35 17.55 -11.91
C GLU A 119 16.88 17.46 -11.92
N LEU A 120 17.47 16.74 -10.97
CA LEU A 120 18.92 16.51 -10.92
C LEU A 120 19.41 15.76 -12.17
N ALA A 121 18.69 14.74 -12.64
CA ALA A 121 19.04 14.02 -13.86
C ALA A 121 19.00 14.93 -15.09
N LYS A 122 17.95 15.76 -15.22
CA LYS A 122 17.82 16.77 -16.28
C LYS A 122 18.99 17.76 -16.24
N LEU A 123 19.34 18.28 -15.06
CA LEU A 123 20.48 19.19 -14.88
C LEU A 123 21.82 18.54 -15.19
N THR A 124 22.04 17.31 -14.74
CA THR A 124 23.28 16.55 -14.99
C THR A 124 23.47 16.32 -16.50
N LYS A 125 22.40 15.98 -17.22
CA LYS A 125 22.42 15.84 -18.69
C LYS A 125 22.74 17.16 -19.39
N LYS A 126 22.14 18.26 -18.95
CA LYS A 126 22.46 19.61 -19.46
C LYS A 126 23.93 19.97 -19.21
N ASN A 127 24.43 19.72 -18.00
CA ASN A 127 25.82 20.01 -17.66
C ASN A 127 26.80 19.22 -18.53
N LEU A 128 26.58 17.92 -18.70
CA LEU A 128 27.41 17.09 -19.57
C LEU A 128 27.37 17.57 -21.03
N ALA A 129 26.19 17.94 -21.54
CA ALA A 129 26.06 18.48 -22.89
C ALA A 129 26.84 19.79 -23.06
N TYR A 130 26.83 20.67 -22.04
CA TYR A 130 27.65 21.88 -22.04
C TYR A 130 29.14 21.58 -21.97
N GLU A 131 29.58 20.69 -21.09
CA GLU A 131 30.99 20.31 -20.98
C GLU A 131 31.53 19.76 -22.31
N MET A 132 30.83 18.80 -22.90
CA MET A 132 31.18 18.26 -24.22
C MET A 132 31.11 19.32 -25.33
N GLY A 133 30.08 20.16 -25.30
CA GLY A 133 29.89 21.23 -26.29
C GLY A 133 30.96 22.31 -26.22
N LEU A 134 31.41 22.68 -25.03
CA LEU A 134 32.52 23.59 -24.80
C LEU A 134 33.84 22.98 -25.28
N GLU A 135 34.07 21.70 -24.99
CA GLU A 135 35.24 20.98 -25.50
C GLU A 135 35.28 20.95 -27.03
N ASP A 136 34.13 20.73 -27.68
CA ASP A 136 34.00 20.77 -29.13
C ASP A 136 34.27 22.18 -29.68
N VAL A 137 33.72 23.22 -29.06
CA VAL A 137 33.94 24.63 -29.46
C VAL A 137 35.43 25.00 -29.41
N LEU A 138 36.16 24.52 -28.41
CA LEU A 138 37.61 24.75 -28.30
C LEU A 138 38.43 24.13 -29.43
N LYS A 139 37.88 23.12 -30.13
CA LYS A 139 38.53 22.40 -31.23
C LYS A 139 38.08 22.88 -32.62
N MET A 140 37.18 23.87 -32.68
CA MET A 140 36.63 24.39 -33.94
C MET A 140 37.48 25.54 -34.49
N ASP A 141 37.71 25.52 -35.80
CA ASP A 141 38.55 26.51 -36.49
C ASP A 141 37.75 27.65 -37.15
N SER A 142 36.41 27.55 -37.19
CA SER A 142 35.52 28.52 -37.87
C SER A 142 34.48 29.09 -36.90
N VAL A 143 34.27 30.40 -37.03
CA VAL A 143 33.28 31.15 -36.24
C VAL A 143 31.85 30.67 -36.53
N GLU A 144 31.57 30.27 -37.77
CA GLU A 144 30.28 29.71 -38.17
C GLU A 144 29.99 28.38 -37.45
N GLN A 145 30.98 27.49 -37.34
CA GLN A 145 30.84 26.22 -36.63
C GLN A 145 30.62 26.42 -35.13
N VAL A 146 31.36 27.36 -34.52
CA VAL A 146 31.18 27.74 -33.12
C VAL A 146 29.78 28.28 -32.89
N ARG A 147 29.31 29.17 -33.77
CA ARG A 147 27.96 29.75 -33.69
C ARG A 147 26.88 28.67 -33.76
N ASP A 148 26.97 27.76 -34.72
CA ASP A 148 25.99 26.69 -34.89
C ASP A 148 26.00 25.70 -33.70
N LYS A 149 27.18 25.43 -33.13
CA LYS A 149 27.31 24.60 -31.93
C LYS A 149 26.72 25.28 -30.68
N VAL A 150 26.97 26.57 -30.50
CA VAL A 150 26.38 27.37 -29.41
C VAL A 150 24.85 27.42 -29.53
N TYR A 151 24.32 27.55 -30.75
CA TYR A 151 22.87 27.46 -30.98
C TYR A 151 22.29 26.12 -30.55
N GLY A 152 22.95 25.01 -30.90
CA GLY A 152 22.54 23.67 -30.45
C GLY A 152 22.50 23.53 -28.93
N LEU A 153 23.51 24.08 -28.23
CA LEU A 153 23.58 24.05 -26.76
C LEU A 153 22.49 24.91 -26.10
N GLN A 154 22.17 26.07 -26.67
CA GLN A 154 21.08 26.92 -26.19
C GLN A 154 19.70 26.24 -26.33
N LEU A 155 19.51 25.46 -27.40
CA LEU A 155 18.30 24.67 -27.58
C LEU A 155 18.17 23.60 -26.47
N ILE A 156 19.27 22.91 -26.15
CA ILE A 156 19.34 21.93 -25.05
C ILE A 156 19.08 22.58 -23.68
N ALA A 157 19.44 23.85 -23.53
CA ALA A 157 19.18 24.63 -22.32
C ALA A 157 17.68 24.83 -22.03
N GLY A 158 16.84 24.80 -23.07
CA GLY A 158 15.45 25.23 -23.02
C GLY A 158 15.28 26.74 -23.01
N GLN A 159 16.28 27.51 -23.50
CA GLN A 159 16.12 28.96 -23.67
C GLN A 159 15.28 29.22 -24.93
N ALA A 160 14.06 29.71 -24.75
CA ALA A 160 13.23 30.18 -25.86
C ALA A 160 13.87 31.42 -26.49
N PHE A 161 14.24 31.34 -27.77
CA PHE A 161 14.73 32.50 -28.50
C PHE A 161 13.57 33.30 -29.10
N HIS A 162 13.52 34.60 -28.76
CA HIS A 162 12.96 35.59 -29.65
C HIS A 162 13.83 35.67 -30.91
N SER A 163 13.20 35.39 -32.04
CA SER A 163 13.71 35.45 -33.40
C SER A 163 14.60 36.67 -33.69
N PHE A 164 15.77 36.44 -34.28
CA PHE A 164 16.27 37.36 -35.30
C PHE A 164 15.99 36.72 -36.67
N SER A 165 15.10 37.41 -37.41
CA SER A 165 14.69 37.07 -38.76
C SER A 165 15.90 37.07 -39.70
N ALA A 166 16.06 35.97 -40.44
CA ALA A 166 16.40 36.00 -41.85
C ALA A 166 16.06 34.64 -42.48
N SER A 167 14.98 34.64 -43.28
CA SER A 167 14.71 33.70 -44.40
C SER A 167 14.64 32.20 -44.11
N ASP A 168 13.40 31.68 -44.07
CA ASP A 168 13.03 30.30 -44.44
C ASP A 168 13.36 30.05 -45.93
N PRO A 169 13.58 28.79 -46.41
CA PRO A 169 12.60 27.71 -46.25
C PRO A 169 13.13 26.28 -46.02
N SER A 170 12.28 25.48 -45.37
CA SER A 170 12.04 24.04 -45.59
C SER A 170 13.08 23.01 -45.12
N SER A 171 12.66 22.09 -44.24
CA SER A 171 12.62 20.66 -44.56
C SER A 171 11.81 19.87 -43.52
N ASP A 172 10.77 19.23 -44.03
CA ASP A 172 9.93 18.24 -43.37
C ASP A 172 10.72 17.11 -42.70
N SER A 173 10.29 16.72 -41.50
CA SER A 173 10.39 15.33 -41.00
C SER A 173 9.37 15.09 -39.89
N LEU A 174 8.10 15.35 -40.19
CA LEU A 174 6.98 14.87 -39.39
C LEU A 174 6.73 13.39 -39.75
N PHE A 175 7.15 12.49 -38.88
CA PHE A 175 6.75 11.08 -38.94
C PHE A 175 5.25 10.98 -38.67
N LEU A 176 4.45 11.06 -39.73
CA LEU A 176 3.02 10.84 -39.73
C LEU A 176 2.75 9.32 -39.76
N VAL A 177 2.50 8.71 -38.60
CA VAL A 177 1.95 7.35 -38.56
C VAL A 177 0.43 7.44 -38.69
N LYS A 178 -0.05 6.93 -39.82
CA LYS A 178 -1.44 6.87 -40.27
C LYS A 178 -2.34 6.21 -39.21
N GLY A 179 -3.26 6.99 -38.66
CA GLY A 179 -4.35 6.48 -37.80
C GLY A 179 -5.27 5.57 -38.61
N VAL A 180 -5.53 4.37 -38.08
CA VAL A 180 -6.63 3.51 -38.52
C VAL A 180 -7.82 3.83 -37.62
N ASP A 181 -8.89 4.32 -38.23
CA ASP A 181 -10.18 4.58 -37.59
C ASP A 181 -10.73 3.30 -36.92
N GLN A 182 -11.12 3.42 -35.66
CA GLN A 182 -12.19 2.59 -35.09
C GLN A 182 -13.12 3.46 -34.27
N SER A 183 -14.35 3.57 -34.77
CA SER A 183 -15.51 4.14 -34.08
C SER A 183 -15.85 3.30 -32.83
N PRO A 184 -16.34 3.93 -31.75
CA PRO A 184 -16.73 3.24 -30.53
C PRO A 184 -18.14 2.65 -30.68
N ASP A 185 -18.38 1.49 -30.06
CA ASP A 185 -19.54 1.24 -29.19
C ASP A 185 -19.73 -0.26 -28.93
N SER A 186 -19.49 -0.69 -27.66
CA SER A 186 -20.43 -1.52 -26.89
C SER A 186 -19.87 -1.81 -25.49
N PRO A 187 -20.67 -1.71 -24.40
CA PRO A 187 -20.22 -1.90 -23.02
C PRO A 187 -19.86 -3.35 -22.65
N ALA A 188 -20.09 -4.31 -23.55
CA ALA A 188 -19.97 -5.75 -23.26
C ALA A 188 -18.57 -6.34 -23.48
N GLN A 189 -17.62 -5.61 -24.10
CA GLN A 189 -16.26 -6.12 -24.35
C GLN A 189 -15.22 -5.80 -23.26
N LYS A 190 -15.42 -4.76 -22.45
CA LYS A 190 -14.40 -4.33 -21.47
C LYS A 190 -14.27 -5.23 -20.24
N SER A 191 -15.28 -6.04 -19.94
CA SER A 191 -15.18 -7.07 -18.89
C SER A 191 -14.55 -8.38 -19.37
N LEU A 192 -14.41 -8.61 -20.68
CA LEU A 192 -13.86 -9.87 -21.22
C LEU A 192 -12.35 -9.84 -21.48
N GLU A 193 -11.70 -8.67 -21.51
CA GLU A 193 -10.22 -8.58 -21.57
C GLU A 193 -9.54 -8.77 -20.21
N SER A 194 -10.31 -8.86 -19.12
CA SER A 194 -9.90 -9.19 -17.75
C SER A 194 -9.22 -10.57 -17.59
N ALA A 195 -8.94 -11.30 -18.66
CA ALA A 195 -8.40 -12.65 -18.60
C ALA A 195 -7.45 -13.05 -19.75
N ARG A 196 -6.92 -12.11 -20.56
CA ARG A 196 -5.71 -12.43 -21.35
C ARG A 196 -4.49 -12.26 -20.47
N GLN A 197 -4.28 -13.27 -19.61
CA GLN A 197 -2.99 -13.54 -18.99
C GLN A 197 -1.95 -13.55 -20.13
N LEU A 198 -1.19 -12.47 -20.26
CA LEU A 198 0.23 -12.66 -20.51
C LEU A 198 0.64 -13.63 -19.41
N ASN A 199 0.91 -14.89 -19.77
CA ASN A 199 1.43 -15.91 -18.87
C ASN A 199 2.81 -15.45 -18.41
N LEU A 200 2.83 -14.42 -17.56
CA LEU A 200 4.00 -13.85 -16.94
C LEU A 200 4.42 -14.89 -15.93
N ILE A 201 5.34 -15.75 -16.31
CA ILE A 201 5.92 -16.74 -15.41
C ILE A 201 6.95 -15.98 -14.57
N PRO A 202 6.76 -15.85 -13.25
CA PRO A 202 7.77 -15.22 -12.41
C PRO A 202 9.08 -16.00 -12.49
N PRO A 203 10.23 -15.32 -12.43
CA PRO A 203 11.51 -16.00 -12.37
C PRO A 203 11.59 -16.85 -11.09
N PRO A 204 12.33 -17.98 -11.11
CA PRO A 204 12.46 -18.87 -9.95
C PRO A 204 13.12 -18.19 -8.74
N ARG A 205 13.84 -17.09 -8.97
CA ARG A 205 14.35 -16.20 -7.94
C ARG A 205 13.98 -14.77 -8.28
N LYS A 206 13.47 -14.04 -7.29
CA LYS A 206 13.16 -12.62 -7.43
C LYS A 206 14.45 -11.83 -7.67
N GLN A 207 14.36 -10.82 -8.53
CA GLN A 207 15.45 -9.90 -8.81
C GLN A 207 15.51 -8.78 -7.75
N PRO A 208 16.65 -8.07 -7.60
CA PRO A 208 16.75 -6.93 -6.67
C PRO A 208 15.76 -5.81 -7.01
N GLY A 209 15.12 -5.18 -6.03
CA GLY A 209 14.19 -4.05 -6.28
C GLY A 209 14.89 -2.80 -6.83
N GLU A 210 16.19 -2.67 -6.60
CA GLU A 210 17.08 -1.65 -7.12
C GLU A 210 17.35 -1.79 -8.63
N THR A 211 16.86 -2.87 -9.26
CA THR A 211 16.91 -3.02 -10.71
C THR A 211 16.34 -1.77 -11.38
N HIS A 212 17.13 -1.16 -12.26
CA HIS A 212 16.70 0.02 -13.00
C HIS A 212 15.56 -0.33 -13.97
N ILE A 213 14.59 0.57 -14.17
CA ILE A 213 13.39 0.29 -14.97
C ILE A 213 13.67 -0.08 -16.43
N ARG A 214 14.82 0.35 -16.98
CA ARG A 214 15.26 -0.07 -18.33
C ARG A 214 15.54 -1.56 -18.41
N ASN A 215 16.01 -2.13 -17.29
CA ASN A 215 16.43 -3.52 -17.15
C ASN A 215 15.33 -4.40 -16.53
N MET A 216 14.15 -3.84 -16.30
CA MET A 216 12.98 -4.57 -15.82
C MET A 216 12.58 -5.67 -16.81
N HIS A 217 12.09 -6.80 -16.30
CA HIS A 217 11.64 -7.95 -17.09
C HIS A 217 10.69 -7.50 -18.19
N ARG A 218 11.06 -7.79 -19.45
CA ARG A 218 10.44 -7.21 -20.66
C ARG A 218 8.93 -7.34 -20.67
N ASP A 219 8.42 -8.55 -20.44
CA ASP A 219 6.99 -8.82 -20.53
C ASP A 219 6.20 -8.15 -19.39
N LEU A 220 6.81 -8.08 -18.21
CA LEU A 220 6.20 -7.40 -17.06
C LEU A 220 6.18 -5.88 -17.29
N ARG A 221 7.27 -5.32 -17.84
CA ARG A 221 7.36 -3.92 -18.22
C ARG A 221 6.28 -3.57 -19.25
N MET A 222 6.10 -4.38 -20.29
CA MET A 222 5.05 -4.19 -21.30
C MET A 222 3.65 -4.28 -20.69
N TYR A 223 3.44 -5.23 -19.79
CA TYR A 223 2.16 -5.37 -19.08
C TYR A 223 1.84 -4.12 -18.23
N VAL A 224 2.80 -3.66 -17.42
CA VAL A 224 2.66 -2.43 -16.62
C VAL A 224 2.34 -1.23 -17.50
N MET A 225 3.08 -1.04 -18.60
CA MET A 225 2.84 0.06 -19.54
C MET A 225 1.42 0.02 -20.12
N LYS A 226 0.95 -1.17 -20.52
CA LYS A 226 -0.38 -1.33 -21.12
C LYS A 226 -1.49 -1.02 -20.11
N GLU A 227 -1.39 -1.59 -18.92
CA GLU A 227 -2.40 -1.39 -17.86
C GLU A 227 -2.49 0.08 -17.42
N MET A 228 -1.35 0.75 -17.23
CA MET A 228 -1.34 2.15 -16.80
C MET A 228 -1.69 3.15 -17.91
N SER A 229 -1.56 2.75 -19.18
CA SER A 229 -1.94 3.58 -20.33
C SER A 229 -3.46 3.75 -20.48
N THR A 230 -4.25 2.96 -19.76
CA THR A 230 -5.72 3.10 -19.77
C THR A 230 -6.15 4.38 -19.05
N LEU A 231 -6.91 5.23 -19.76
CA LEU A 231 -7.44 6.45 -19.17
C LEU A 231 -8.53 6.13 -18.15
N LYS A 232 -8.39 6.67 -16.94
CA LYS A 232 -9.37 6.54 -15.87
C LYS A 232 -10.07 7.86 -15.60
N SER A 233 -11.36 7.79 -15.30
CA SER A 233 -12.14 8.96 -14.87
C SER A 233 -11.62 9.58 -13.57
N SER A 234 -11.01 8.78 -12.70
CA SER A 234 -10.40 9.25 -11.46
C SER A 234 -9.08 10.02 -11.66
N GLY A 235 -8.50 10.00 -12.87
CA GLY A 235 -7.16 10.55 -13.12
C GLY A 235 -6.01 9.73 -12.56
N ALA A 236 -6.29 8.62 -11.87
CA ALA A 236 -5.28 7.68 -11.34
C ALA A 236 -4.72 6.77 -12.43
N ASP A 237 -4.11 7.38 -13.45
CA ASP A 237 -3.53 6.74 -14.63
C ASP A 237 -2.11 7.28 -14.92
N TRP A 238 -1.60 7.00 -16.12
CA TRP A 238 -0.28 7.43 -16.55
C TRP A 238 -0.01 8.93 -16.38
N ARG A 239 -1.04 9.80 -16.43
CA ARG A 239 -0.87 11.26 -16.26
C ARG A 239 -0.44 11.61 -14.85
N MET A 240 -1.12 11.02 -13.86
CA MET A 240 -0.76 11.19 -12.45
C MET A 240 0.62 10.63 -12.19
N PHE A 241 0.94 9.45 -12.73
CA PHE A 241 2.29 8.91 -12.60
C PHE A 241 3.35 9.82 -13.23
N ALA A 242 3.10 10.35 -14.43
CA ALA A 242 4.00 11.27 -15.13
C ALA A 242 4.31 12.52 -14.30
N SER A 243 3.27 13.15 -13.73
CA SER A 243 3.42 14.29 -12.83
C SER A 243 4.29 13.93 -11.61
N ARG A 244 4.03 12.78 -10.98
CA ARG A 244 4.79 12.31 -9.80
C ARG A 244 6.24 11.97 -10.05
N VAL A 245 6.60 11.65 -11.29
CA VAL A 245 8.00 11.44 -11.67
C VAL A 245 8.69 12.71 -12.17
N GLY A 246 8.05 13.88 -12.05
CA GLY A 246 8.64 15.17 -12.39
C GLY A 246 8.62 15.51 -13.88
N MET A 247 7.66 14.96 -14.63
CA MET A 247 7.36 15.45 -15.99
C MET A 247 6.59 16.76 -15.91
N GLU A 248 6.87 17.68 -16.83
CA GLU A 248 6.19 18.98 -16.86
C GLU A 248 4.76 18.84 -17.38
N ASP A 249 3.84 19.69 -16.89
CA ASP A 249 2.45 19.66 -17.33
C ASP A 249 2.32 19.89 -18.85
N SER A 250 3.18 20.72 -19.44
CA SER A 250 3.29 20.94 -20.88
C SER A 250 3.56 19.66 -21.65
N GLU A 251 4.53 18.85 -21.21
CA GLU A 251 4.88 17.54 -21.80
C GLU A 251 3.71 16.56 -21.68
N ILE A 252 3.01 16.55 -20.54
CA ILE A 252 1.85 15.68 -20.32
C ILE A 252 0.70 16.06 -21.26
N GLN A 253 0.43 17.36 -21.45
CA GLN A 253 -0.59 17.83 -22.39
C GLN A 253 -0.23 17.50 -23.84
N GLU A 254 1.04 17.60 -24.23
CA GLU A 254 1.50 17.19 -25.55
C GLU A 254 1.24 15.68 -25.79
N LEU A 255 1.59 14.83 -24.82
CA LEU A 255 1.32 13.39 -24.91
C LEU A 255 -0.17 13.06 -25.00
N LEU A 256 -1.02 13.84 -24.33
CA LEU A 256 -2.47 13.73 -24.45
C LEU A 256 -2.95 14.07 -25.87
N ALA A 257 -2.41 15.14 -26.46
CA ALA A 257 -2.76 15.57 -27.82
C ALA A 257 -2.36 14.53 -28.88
N LEU A 258 -1.26 13.81 -28.68
CA LEU A 258 -0.77 12.78 -29.59
C LEU A 258 -1.62 11.49 -29.62
N LYS A 259 -2.56 11.31 -28.69
CA LYS A 259 -3.46 10.14 -28.61
C LYS A 259 -2.75 8.79 -28.80
N LEU A 260 -1.60 8.64 -28.15
CA LEU A 260 -0.79 7.42 -28.23
C LEU A 260 -1.56 6.21 -27.70
N GLN A 261 -1.33 5.02 -28.29
CA GLN A 261 -1.91 3.78 -27.78
C GLN A 261 -1.30 3.36 -26.43
N CYS A 262 -0.04 3.73 -26.17
CA CYS A 262 0.70 3.39 -24.95
C CYS A 262 1.51 4.59 -24.43
N PRO A 263 0.86 5.67 -23.95
CA PRO A 263 1.53 6.86 -23.44
C PRO A 263 2.49 6.54 -22.28
N MET A 264 2.18 5.53 -21.47
CA MET A 264 3.05 5.10 -20.37
C MET A 264 4.44 4.67 -20.85
N GLY A 265 4.56 4.17 -22.09
CA GLY A 265 5.85 3.84 -22.70
C GLY A 265 6.77 5.06 -22.81
N ARG A 266 6.21 6.22 -23.17
CA ARG A 266 6.96 7.48 -23.24
C ARG A 266 7.29 8.01 -21.87
N VAL A 267 6.37 7.92 -20.91
CA VAL A 267 6.61 8.26 -19.50
C VAL A 267 7.78 7.46 -18.93
N PHE A 268 7.82 6.14 -19.15
CA PHE A 268 8.94 5.31 -18.73
C PHE A 268 10.25 5.68 -19.45
N ALA A 269 10.20 6.06 -20.72
CA ALA A 269 11.40 6.50 -21.43
C ALA A 269 12.00 7.75 -20.77
N VAL A 270 11.17 8.75 -20.50
CA VAL A 270 11.58 10.01 -19.84
C VAL A 270 12.06 9.72 -18.41
N TRP A 271 11.26 9.02 -17.61
CA TRP A 271 11.63 8.67 -16.22
C TRP A 271 12.93 7.87 -16.13
N SER A 272 13.19 7.00 -17.11
CA SER A 272 14.39 6.18 -17.12
C SER A 272 15.69 6.95 -17.34
N GLU A 273 15.64 8.25 -17.63
CA GLU A 273 16.82 9.10 -17.64
C GLU A 273 17.34 9.37 -16.22
N SER A 274 16.48 9.27 -15.20
CA SER A 274 16.88 9.35 -13.80
C SER A 274 17.54 8.06 -13.32
N SER A 275 18.67 8.17 -12.63
CA SER A 275 19.35 7.04 -11.97
C SER A 275 18.50 6.43 -10.84
N SER A 276 17.55 7.18 -10.28
CA SER A 276 16.64 6.69 -9.23
C SER A 276 15.44 5.91 -9.76
N ALA A 277 15.28 5.81 -11.09
CA ALA A 277 14.19 5.09 -11.73
C ALA A 277 14.35 3.57 -11.57
N THR A 278 13.96 3.07 -10.40
CA THR A 278 14.10 1.67 -9.98
C THR A 278 12.74 0.98 -9.88
N VAL A 279 12.75 -0.35 -9.95
CA VAL A 279 11.54 -1.17 -9.81
C VAL A 279 10.90 -1.02 -8.42
N ARG A 280 11.70 -0.84 -7.36
CA ARG A 280 11.17 -0.54 -6.01
C ARG A 280 10.39 0.77 -6.00
N LEU A 281 10.92 1.82 -6.63
CA LEU A 281 10.22 3.10 -6.67
C LEU A 281 8.95 3.03 -7.52
N LEU A 282 8.99 2.29 -8.63
CA LEU A 282 7.79 1.96 -9.40
C LEU A 282 6.75 1.25 -8.53
N HIS A 283 7.15 0.22 -7.78
CA HIS A 283 6.27 -0.51 -6.88
C HIS A 283 5.61 0.42 -5.84
N ARG A 284 6.39 1.30 -5.21
CA ARG A 284 5.85 2.28 -4.25
C ARG A 284 4.82 3.20 -4.88
N HIS A 285 5.10 3.76 -6.05
CA HIS A 285 4.12 4.58 -6.77
C HIS A 285 2.85 3.80 -7.13
N LEU A 286 2.96 2.55 -7.58
CA LEU A 286 1.80 1.71 -7.88
C LEU A 286 0.94 1.43 -6.64
N MET A 287 1.58 1.19 -5.50
CA MET A 287 0.91 0.91 -4.22
C MET A 287 0.38 2.15 -3.53
N SER A 288 0.74 3.35 -4.00
CA SER A 288 0.37 4.59 -3.35
C SER A 288 -1.15 4.80 -3.26
N PRO A 289 -1.64 5.44 -2.18
CA PRO A 289 -3.06 5.77 -1.98
C PRO A 289 -3.70 6.56 -3.13
N GLN A 290 -2.95 7.30 -3.93
CA GLN A 290 -3.48 8.07 -5.07
C GLN A 290 -3.66 7.21 -6.33
N LEU A 291 -2.69 6.34 -6.63
CA LEU A 291 -2.71 5.52 -7.86
C LEU A 291 -3.46 4.19 -7.68
N ARG A 292 -3.33 3.54 -6.51
CA ARG A 292 -4.04 2.31 -6.11
C ARG A 292 -3.98 1.16 -7.12
N TYR A 293 -2.87 1.00 -7.84
CA TYR A 293 -2.64 -0.14 -8.74
C TYR A 293 -2.16 -1.37 -7.95
N THR A 294 -2.91 -1.78 -6.92
CA THR A 294 -2.48 -2.81 -5.96
C THR A 294 -2.24 -4.18 -6.59
N LEU A 295 -3.06 -4.58 -7.57
CA LEU A 295 -2.86 -5.83 -8.31
C LEU A 295 -1.57 -5.79 -9.15
N LEU A 296 -1.29 -4.65 -9.78
CA LEU A 296 -0.09 -4.47 -10.58
C LEU A 296 1.16 -4.43 -9.68
N GLY A 297 1.07 -3.77 -8.52
CA GLY A 297 2.11 -3.76 -7.50
C GLY A 297 2.43 -5.17 -7.00
N LYS A 298 1.42 -5.97 -6.62
CA LYS A 298 1.59 -7.39 -6.27
C LYS A 298 2.27 -8.17 -7.39
N ARG A 299 1.88 -7.92 -8.64
CA ARG A 299 2.51 -8.59 -9.79
C ARG A 299 3.98 -8.21 -9.98
N VAL A 300 4.36 -6.98 -9.69
CA VAL A 300 5.77 -6.56 -9.66
C VAL A 300 6.51 -7.25 -8.52
N ALA A 301 5.90 -7.38 -7.35
CA ALA A 301 6.46 -8.06 -6.19
C ALA A 301 6.69 -9.56 -6.41
N ASP A 302 5.96 -10.21 -7.34
CA ASP A 302 6.25 -11.60 -7.74
C ASP A 302 7.63 -11.74 -8.42
N PHE A 303 8.11 -10.69 -9.10
CA PHE A 303 9.35 -10.70 -9.88
C PHE A 303 10.54 -10.09 -9.14
N TYR A 304 10.29 -9.20 -8.16
CA TYR A 304 11.33 -8.36 -7.53
C TYR A 304 11.20 -8.29 -6.00
N HIS A 305 12.33 -8.08 -5.32
CA HIS A 305 12.39 -7.76 -3.89
C HIS A 305 12.14 -6.27 -3.64
N VAL A 306 10.86 -5.92 -3.50
CA VAL A 306 10.37 -4.52 -3.41
C VAL A 306 9.73 -4.16 -2.07
N ASP A 307 9.67 -5.13 -1.16
CA ASP A 307 9.25 -4.95 0.23
C ASP A 307 10.28 -4.13 1.03
#